data_AF-A0A432Q201-F1
#
_entry.id   AF-A0A432Q201-F1
#
_cell.length_a   1.000
_cell.length_b   1.000
_cell.length_c   1.000
_cell.angle_alpha   90.00
_cell.angle_beta   90.00
_cell.angle_gamma   90.00
#
_symmetry.space_group_name_H-M   'P 1'
#
loop_
_entity.id
_entity.type
_entity.pdbx_description
1 polymer ?
#
loop_
_entity_poly.entity_id
_entity_poly.type
_entity_poly.pdbx_seq_one_letter_code
_entity_poly.pdbx_strand_id
1 'polypeptide(L)'
;MPEDDLRKDLRKETEKWLSRAIEKLNKIKACDSGEGGEDFLNNIKAYIEDSKWFLERGDLIRAFECIIWAWAWIEIGVDTGHLIEVD
;
A
#
# COMPACT_ATOMS: atom_id res chain seq x y z
N MET A 1 18.53 -18.37 -13.27
CA MET A 1 19.71 -17.52 -12.99
C MET A 1 19.39 -16.62 -11.80
N PRO A 2 20.38 -16.03 -11.10
CA PRO A 2 20.14 -15.16 -9.94
C PRO A 2 19.12 -14.03 -10.20
N GLU A 3 19.05 -13.51 -11.42
CA GLU A 3 18.07 -12.49 -11.84
C GLU A 3 16.62 -13.01 -11.88
N ASP A 4 16.40 -14.29 -12.23
CA ASP A 4 15.06 -14.90 -12.21
C ASP A 4 14.55 -15.03 -10.78
N ASP A 5 15.44 -15.31 -9.84
CA ASP A 5 15.10 -15.45 -8.42
C ASP A 5 14.73 -14.09 -7.83
N LEU A 6 15.50 -13.03 -8.13
CA LEU A 6 15.15 -11.66 -7.73
C LEU A 6 13.79 -11.22 -8.30
N ARG A 7 13.52 -11.54 -9.57
CA ARG A 7 12.24 -11.20 -10.20
C ARG A 7 11.06 -11.91 -9.52
N LYS A 8 11.23 -13.19 -9.18
CA LYS A 8 10.22 -13.96 -8.44
C LYS A 8 10.01 -13.40 -7.04
N ASP A 9 11.09 -13.05 -6.34
CA ASP A 9 11.04 -12.50 -4.99
C ASP A 9 10.34 -11.14 -4.96
N LEU A 10 10.66 -10.23 -5.89
CA LEU A 10 9.99 -8.93 -6.01
C LEU A 10 8.48 -9.11 -6.28
N ARG A 11 8.10 -10.00 -7.20
CA ARG A 11 6.70 -10.30 -7.47
C ARG A 11 5.99 -10.82 -6.21
N LYS A 12 6.59 -11.81 -5.55
CA LYS A 12 6.03 -12.43 -4.34
C LYS A 12 5.85 -11.43 -3.20
N GLU A 13 6.86 -10.59 -2.95
CA GLU A 13 6.77 -9.58 -1.90
C GLU A 13 5.77 -8.48 -2.27
N THR A 14 5.69 -8.07 -3.54
CA THR A 14 4.67 -7.13 -4.01
C THR A 14 3.26 -7.68 -3.75
N GLU A 15 2.97 -8.91 -4.17
CA GLU A 15 1.65 -9.55 -3.99
C GLU A 15 1.29 -9.71 -2.50
N LYS A 16 2.25 -10.10 -1.66
CA LYS A 16 2.08 -10.22 -0.21
C LYS A 16 1.73 -8.88 0.44
N TRP A 17 2.47 -7.81 0.12
CA TRP A 17 2.21 -6.49 0.69
C TRP A 17 0.93 -5.87 0.13
N LEU A 18 0.60 -6.14 -1.13
CA LEU A 18 -0.66 -5.72 -1.74
C LEU A 18 -1.85 -6.31 -0.98
N SER A 19 -1.82 -7.61 -0.72
CA SER A 19 -2.86 -8.28 0.05
C SER A 19 -3.00 -7.71 1.47
N ARG A 20 -1.87 -7.44 2.15
CA ARG A 20 -1.87 -6.85 3.50
C ARG A 20 -2.41 -5.43 3.52
N ALA A 21 -2.00 -4.60 2.57
CA ALA A 21 -2.46 -3.21 2.49
C ALA A 21 -3.96 -3.14 2.21
N ILE A 22 -4.50 -4.00 1.33
CA ILE A 22 -5.94 -4.07 1.06
C ILE A 22 -6.70 -4.53 2.31
N GLU A 23 -6.20 -5.55 3.02
CA GLU A 23 -6.83 -5.99 4.27
C GLU A 23 -6.84 -4.87 5.32
N LYS A 24 -5.71 -4.19 5.50
CA LYS A 24 -5.58 -3.09 6.46
C LYS A 24 -6.42 -1.87 6.04
N LEU A 25 -6.51 -1.55 4.76
CA LEU A 25 -7.37 -0.48 4.22
C LEU A 25 -8.85 -0.69 4.59
N ASN A 26 -9.33 -1.93 4.62
CA ASN A 26 -10.70 -2.25 5.04
C ASN A 26 -10.93 -2.11 6.55
N LYS A 27 -9.84 -1.99 7.33
CA LYS A 27 -9.84 -1.88 8.80
C LYS A 27 -9.39 -0.51 9.28
N ILE A 28 -9.32 0.49 8.40
CA ILE A 28 -8.98 1.86 8.77
C ILE A 28 -10.00 2.84 8.17
N LYS A 29 -10.19 3.97 8.85
CA LYS A 29 -10.95 5.11 8.34
C LYS A 29 -10.28 6.42 8.73
N ALA A 30 -10.67 7.50 8.05
CA ALA A 30 -10.25 8.84 8.42
C ALA A 30 -10.72 9.17 9.85
N CYS A 31 -9.86 9.83 10.62
CA CYS A 31 -10.22 10.33 11.95
C CYS A 31 -11.03 11.62 11.82
N ASP A 32 -12.24 11.67 12.40
CA ASP A 32 -13.12 12.86 12.32
C ASP A 32 -12.50 14.11 12.99
N SER A 33 -11.61 13.91 13.96
CA SER A 33 -10.88 14.99 14.64
C SER A 33 -9.53 15.34 14.01
N GLY A 34 -9.08 14.58 13.00
CA GLY A 34 -7.82 14.82 12.30
C GLY A 34 -8.06 15.58 10.99
N GLU A 35 -7.25 16.60 10.71
CA GLU A 35 -7.26 17.24 9.38
C GLU A 35 -6.56 16.31 8.37
N GLY A 36 -7.10 16.17 7.16
CA GLY A 36 -6.42 15.46 6.07
C GLY A 36 -6.51 13.93 6.07
N GLY A 37 -7.29 13.29 6.96
CA GLY A 37 -7.46 11.83 6.98
C GLY A 37 -8.00 11.25 5.66
N GLU A 38 -8.89 11.97 4.97
CA GLU A 38 -9.37 11.57 3.65
C GLU A 38 -8.27 11.64 2.57
N ASP A 39 -7.35 12.59 2.67
CA ASP A 39 -6.21 12.69 1.74
C ASP A 39 -5.25 11.50 1.92
N PHE A 40 -5.04 11.05 3.17
CA PHE A 40 -4.34 9.81 3.45
C PHE A 40 -5.02 8.61 2.77
N LEU A 41 -6.33 8.43 2.96
CA LEU A 41 -7.08 7.33 2.33
C LEU A 41 -7.02 7.40 0.79
N ASN A 42 -7.11 8.59 0.21
CA ASN A 42 -7.01 8.78 -1.23
C ASN A 42 -5.63 8.40 -1.77
N ASN A 43 -4.56 8.82 -1.09
CA ASN A 43 -3.19 8.44 -1.45
C ASN A 43 -2.97 6.93 -1.35
N ILE A 44 -3.43 6.30 -0.26
CA ILE A 44 -3.32 4.85 -0.07
C ILE A 44 -4.00 4.10 -1.22
N LYS A 45 -5.25 4.49 -1.55
CA LYS A 45 -6.00 3.89 -2.66
C LYS A 45 -5.28 4.08 -4.00
N ALA A 46 -4.78 5.29 -4.27
CA ALA A 46 -4.04 5.58 -5.50
C ALA A 46 -2.80 4.69 -5.64
N TYR A 47 -1.98 4.59 -4.60
CA TYR A 47 -0.78 3.75 -4.62
C TYR A 47 -1.07 2.24 -4.70
N ILE A 48 -2.17 1.76 -4.12
CA ILE A 48 -2.62 0.36 -4.28
C ILE A 48 -3.00 0.08 -5.74
N GLU A 49 -3.76 0.98 -6.37
CA GLU A 49 -4.16 0.82 -7.78
C GLU A 49 -2.97 0.93 -8.73
N ASP A 50 -2.04 1.86 -8.48
CA ASP A 50 -0.79 1.96 -9.25
C ASP A 50 0.05 0.68 -9.11
N SER A 51 0.17 0.13 -7.89
CA SER A 51 0.90 -1.12 -7.67
C SER A 51 0.31 -2.28 -8.47
N LYS A 52 -1.03 -2.43 -8.49
CA LYS A 52 -1.72 -3.43 -9.34
C LYS A 52 -1.40 -3.21 -10.81
N TRP A 53 -1.53 -1.97 -11.29
CA TRP A 53 -1.30 -1.62 -12.68
C TRP A 53 0.12 -1.95 -13.15
N PHE A 54 1.14 -1.61 -12.35
CA PHE A 54 2.54 -1.93 -12.66
C PHE A 54 2.82 -3.44 -12.57
N LEU A 55 2.23 -4.13 -11.60
CA LEU A 55 2.41 -5.57 -11.39
C LEU A 55 1.87 -6.40 -12.57
N GLU A 56 0.68 -6.04 -13.07
CA GLU A 56 0.05 -6.66 -14.24
C GLU A 56 0.90 -6.51 -15.51
N ARG A 57 1.61 -5.38 -15.64
CA ARG A 57 2.51 -5.09 -16.76
C ARG A 57 3.92 -5.65 -16.59
N GLY A 58 4.22 -6.21 -15.42
CA GLY A 58 5.53 -6.76 -15.10
C GLY A 58 6.60 -5.72 -14.76
N ASP A 59 6.22 -4.46 -14.52
CA ASP A 59 7.11 -3.42 -13.98
C ASP A 59 7.24 -3.60 -12.46
N LEU A 60 8.03 -4.61 -12.06
CA LEU A 60 8.07 -5.06 -10.67
C LEU A 60 8.71 -4.04 -9.71
N ILE A 61 9.59 -3.17 -10.22
CA ILE A 61 10.24 -2.15 -9.39
C ILE A 61 9.20 -1.13 -8.96
N ARG A 62 8.44 -0.57 -9.91
CA ARG A 62 7.39 0.40 -9.59
C ARG A 62 6.22 -0.24 -8.85
N ALA A 63 5.87 -1.48 -9.17
CA ALA A 63 4.84 -2.20 -8.44
C ALA A 63 5.18 -2.34 -6.95
N PHE A 64 6.44 -2.71 -6.65
CA PHE A 64 6.95 -2.83 -5.29
C PHE A 64 7.05 -1.45 -4.60
N GLU A 65 7.57 -0.43 -5.30
CA GLU A 65 7.65 0.94 -4.77
C GLU A 65 6.27 1.47 -4.35
N CYS A 66 5.27 1.40 -5.24
CA CYS A 66 3.93 1.89 -4.96
C CYS A 66 3.31 1.21 -3.74
N ILE A 67 3.45 -0.11 -3.59
CA ILE A 67 2.86 -0.79 -2.43
C ILE A 67 3.56 -0.45 -1.11
N ILE A 68 4.87 -0.21 -1.13
CA ILE A 68 5.59 0.27 0.05
C ILE A 68 5.14 1.68 0.42
N TRP A 69 4.91 2.56 -0.57
CA TRP A 69 4.32 3.88 -0.31
C TRP A 69 2.91 3.79 0.28
N ALA A 70 2.03 2.94 -0.28
CA ALA A 70 0.70 2.72 0.29
C ALA A 70 0.78 2.27 1.76
N TRP A 71 1.66 1.32 2.06
CA TRP A 71 1.86 0.83 3.43
C TRP A 71 2.41 1.92 4.36
N ALA A 72 3.36 2.73 3.89
CA ALA A 72 3.89 3.85 4.68
C ALA A 72 2.80 4.88 5.02
N TRP A 73 1.95 5.25 4.06
CA TRP A 73 0.82 6.15 4.30
C TRP A 73 -0.18 5.57 5.32
N ILE A 74 -0.45 4.26 5.30
CA ILE A 74 -1.28 3.60 6.31
C ILE A 74 -0.67 3.77 7.70
N GLU A 75 0.57 3.32 7.88
CA GLU A 75 1.21 3.27 9.21
C GLU A 75 1.43 4.68 9.77
N ILE A 76 1.92 5.62 8.95
CA ILE A 76 2.11 7.02 9.36
C ILE A 76 0.75 7.64 9.71
N GLY A 77 -0.29 7.37 8.92
CA GLY A 77 -1.63 7.91 9.16
C GLY A 77 -2.19 7.45 10.50
N VAL A 78 -1.99 6.19 10.86
CA VAL A 78 -2.40 5.64 12.16
C VAL A 78 -1.55 6.23 13.30
N ASP A 79 -0.23 6.23 13.17
CA ASP A 79 0.70 6.73 14.20
C ASP A 79 0.48 8.21 14.52
N THR A 80 0.20 9.01 13.49
CA THR A 80 -0.02 10.46 13.62
C THR A 80 -1.48 10.83 13.92
N GLY A 81 -2.40 9.84 14.03
CA GLY A 81 -3.80 10.06 14.37
C GLY A 81 -4.69 10.61 13.24
N HIS A 82 -4.22 10.61 11.99
CA HIS A 82 -5.03 10.98 10.81
C HIS A 82 -5.97 9.85 10.39
N LEU A 83 -5.58 8.61 10.67
CA LEU A 83 -6.35 7.40 10.46
C LEU A 83 -6.57 6.69 11.80
N ILE A 84 -7.69 6.00 11.91
CA ILE A 84 -7.99 5.13 13.06
C ILE A 84 -8.35 3.74 12.58
N GLU A 85 -7.94 2.74 13.36
CA GLU A 85 -8.34 1.36 13.12
C GLU A 85 -9.79 1.14 13.54
N VAL A 86 -10.50 0.31 12.79
CA VAL A 86 -11.87 -0.12 13.06
C VAL A 86 -11.91 -1.64 13.13
N ASP A 87 -12.64 -2.15 14.13
CA ASP A 87 -12.87 -3.58 14.35
C ASP A 87 -13.86 -4.18 13.34
#